data_AF-A0A150QYB1-F1
#
_entry.id   AF-A0A150QYB1-F1
#
_cell.length_a   1.000
_cell.length_b   1.000
_cell.length_c   1.000
_cell.angle_alpha   90.00
_cell.angle_beta   90.00
_cell.angle_gamma   90.00
#
_symmetry.space_group_name_H-M   'P 1'
#
loop_
_entity.id
_entity.type
_entity.pdbx_description
1 polymer ?
#
loop_
_entity_poly.entity_id
_entity_poly.type
_entity_poly.pdbx_seq_one_letter_code
_entity_poly.pdbx_strand_id
1 'polypeptide(L)'
;MKLHSTFARHVLLAIGAAGFIATGCLSEEEAIMEMDGVSEAVSATRLEAESQSWSHSSGDGFDASSSTVRLKANASGDNFRFSKSVAAGEYRVVVRYAQRNAYGNYQLQVNGASVGNLDGYSSSTSDSWKTVTLGTRSLSGNVEFKLVCTGKSSSATDHDIKVDYIELVPTGSSSSSGGGATSSSSSSGSGGSGGSGGSGGGGGGTVTGSGGVVDATIVVRSGQTYDGGGRRFIAGSALGDGSQSESQKPVFKLENGAVLRNVVLGAPAADGIHTYGNVTLENIVWEDIGEDALTVKESGTVVLNGGSAVNGEDKVFQINAASTFRVSNFRASNAGKFIRQNGGTTFKVDVFIDRCDISRMDEAIFRTDSSTSTVTMTNTRYSDIGDSLFIGLSSSRITTSNNTEY
;
A
#
# COMPACT_ATOMS: atom_id res chain seq x y z
N MET A 1 -39.81 3.65 -76.31
CA MET A 1 -39.59 3.22 -74.91
C MET A 1 -40.18 4.29 -74.01
N LYS A 2 -41.20 3.89 -73.23
CA LYS A 2 -42.16 4.69 -72.43
C LYS A 2 -41.48 5.19 -71.13
N LEU A 3 -41.81 6.29 -70.44
CA LEU A 3 -42.72 7.44 -70.61
C LEU A 3 -42.29 8.51 -69.56
N HIS A 4 -42.60 9.77 -69.83
CA HIS A 4 -42.33 11.01 -69.06
C HIS A 4 -43.04 11.13 -67.69
N SER A 5 -42.65 12.22 -66.96
CA SER A 5 -43.52 13.16 -66.20
C SER A 5 -43.84 12.79 -64.73
N THR A 6 -44.02 13.64 -63.69
CA THR A 6 -43.91 15.09 -63.37
C THR A 6 -44.42 15.23 -61.90
N PHE A 7 -43.92 16.23 -61.14
CA PHE A 7 -44.51 16.91 -59.96
C PHE A 7 -44.78 16.23 -58.59
N ALA A 8 -44.70 17.12 -57.60
CA ALA A 8 -44.89 17.01 -56.15
C ALA A 8 -46.30 16.67 -55.66
N ARG A 9 -46.41 16.18 -54.41
CA ARG A 9 -47.33 16.70 -53.37
C ARG A 9 -47.18 15.97 -52.02
N HIS A 10 -47.32 16.74 -50.95
CA HIS A 10 -47.54 16.28 -49.57
C HIS A 10 -48.86 15.51 -49.46
N VAL A 11 -48.88 14.40 -48.70
CA VAL A 11 -50.06 13.91 -47.98
C VAL A 11 -49.59 13.34 -46.64
N LEU A 12 -50.14 13.91 -45.57
CA LEU A 12 -50.14 13.42 -44.20
C LEU A 12 -51.28 12.40 -44.07
N LEU A 13 -51.05 11.23 -43.49
CA LEU A 13 -52.12 10.38 -42.95
C LEU A 13 -51.61 9.58 -41.74
N ALA A 14 -52.33 9.71 -40.63
CA ALA A 14 -52.13 9.03 -39.36
C ALA A 14 -53.02 7.77 -39.23
N ILE A 15 -52.87 7.05 -38.10
CA ILE A 15 -53.65 5.90 -37.57
C ILE A 15 -53.09 4.54 -38.05
N GLY A 16 -52.80 3.51 -37.24
CA GLY A 16 -52.92 3.26 -35.80
C GLY A 16 -52.55 1.78 -35.49
N ALA A 17 -52.15 1.54 -34.24
CA ALA A 17 -52.21 0.30 -33.42
C ALA A 17 -51.78 -1.11 -33.94
N ALA A 18 -50.91 -1.71 -33.10
CA ALA A 18 -50.81 -3.11 -32.67
C ALA A 18 -50.15 -4.18 -33.57
N GLY A 19 -49.13 -4.85 -33.01
CA GLY A 19 -48.66 -6.16 -33.46
C GLY A 19 -47.18 -6.44 -33.21
N PHE A 20 -46.86 -7.07 -32.08
CA PHE A 20 -45.55 -7.66 -31.79
C PHE A 20 -45.27 -8.85 -32.73
N ILE A 21 -44.21 -8.82 -33.54
CA ILE A 21 -43.44 -10.00 -33.99
C ILE A 21 -41.96 -9.64 -34.04
N ALA A 22 -41.15 -10.59 -33.60
CA ALA A 22 -39.76 -10.49 -33.20
C ALA A 22 -38.74 -10.25 -34.32
N THR A 23 -37.52 -9.98 -33.84
CA THR A 23 -36.19 -10.16 -34.44
C THR A 23 -35.70 -9.12 -35.44
N GLY A 24 -35.00 -8.13 -34.87
CA GLY A 24 -33.55 -8.05 -35.04
C GLY A 24 -33.03 -7.13 -36.13
N CYS A 25 -32.78 -5.86 -35.79
CA CYS A 25 -31.66 -5.05 -36.30
C CYS A 25 -31.71 -3.65 -35.66
N LEU A 26 -30.66 -3.29 -34.89
CA LEU A 26 -30.19 -1.92 -34.57
C LEU A 26 -31.20 -1.04 -33.79
N SER A 27 -30.86 -0.28 -32.76
CA SER A 27 -29.62 0.40 -32.39
C SER A 27 -29.65 0.61 -30.87
N GLU A 28 -28.59 0.21 -30.18
CA GLU A 28 -28.40 0.53 -28.75
C GLU A 28 -28.00 2.00 -28.64
N GLU A 29 -28.99 2.85 -28.38
CA GLU A 29 -28.79 4.18 -27.84
C GLU A 29 -29.23 4.13 -26.37
N GLU A 30 -28.36 4.64 -25.50
CA GLU A 30 -28.57 4.93 -24.07
C GLU A 30 -28.50 3.77 -23.05
N ALA A 31 -27.28 3.32 -22.75
CA ALA A 31 -26.92 2.88 -21.40
C ALA A 31 -25.40 2.95 -21.17
N ILE A 32 -24.82 4.14 -21.28
CA ILE A 32 -23.52 4.40 -20.64
C ILE A 32 -23.83 5.25 -19.42
N MET A 33 -24.22 4.58 -18.33
CA MET A 33 -24.14 5.21 -17.01
C MET A 33 -22.71 5.70 -16.83
N GLU A 34 -22.57 6.98 -16.53
CA GLU A 34 -21.39 7.54 -15.91
C GLU A 34 -21.02 6.66 -14.70
N MET A 35 -19.98 5.84 -14.84
CA MET A 35 -19.18 5.43 -13.71
C MET A 35 -18.28 6.62 -13.34
N ASP A 36 -18.91 7.63 -12.76
CA ASP A 36 -18.19 8.61 -11.95
C ASP A 36 -17.67 7.90 -10.70
N GLY A 37 -16.40 8.15 -10.36
CA GLY A 37 -15.74 7.59 -9.19
C GLY A 37 -14.82 6.41 -9.45
N VAL A 38 -13.94 6.49 -10.45
CA VAL A 38 -12.67 5.75 -10.38
C VAL A 38 -11.94 6.30 -9.15
N SER A 39 -11.92 5.56 -8.06
CA SER A 39 -11.16 5.95 -6.88
C SER A 39 -9.69 6.01 -7.29
N GLU A 40 -9.16 7.24 -7.47
CA GLU A 40 -7.74 7.49 -7.59
C GLU A 40 -7.04 6.69 -6.49
N ALA A 41 -6.26 5.68 -6.87
CA ALA A 41 -5.49 4.88 -5.93
C ALA A 41 -4.40 5.79 -5.35
N VAL A 42 -4.71 6.43 -4.24
CA VAL A 42 -3.84 7.42 -3.60
C VAL A 42 -2.56 6.69 -3.18
N SER A 43 -1.40 7.22 -3.56
CA SER A 43 -0.12 6.74 -3.02
C SER A 43 0.05 7.25 -1.59
N ALA A 44 0.86 6.57 -0.78
CA ALA A 44 1.19 7.06 0.57
C ALA A 44 1.70 8.50 0.48
N THR A 45 1.04 9.42 1.18
CA THR A 45 1.31 10.85 1.10
C THR A 45 2.08 11.26 2.34
N ARG A 46 3.36 11.59 2.17
CA ARG A 46 4.18 12.16 3.25
C ARG A 46 3.97 13.66 3.35
N LEU A 47 3.70 14.12 4.56
CA LEU A 47 3.54 15.51 4.95
C LEU A 47 4.76 15.90 5.78
N GLU A 48 5.79 16.40 5.10
CA GLU A 48 7.03 16.87 5.74
C GLU A 48 6.70 18.02 6.69
N ALA A 49 7.07 17.90 7.97
CA ALA A 49 6.62 18.83 9.00
C ALA A 49 7.11 20.25 8.75
N GLU A 50 8.34 20.42 8.26
CA GLU A 50 8.96 21.72 7.94
C GLU A 50 8.33 22.40 6.73
N SER A 51 7.61 21.64 5.91
CA SER A 51 6.90 22.16 4.74
C SER A 51 5.46 22.60 5.04
N GLN A 52 4.99 22.50 6.29
CA GLN A 52 3.62 22.86 6.66
C GLN A 52 3.54 24.26 7.26
N SER A 53 2.42 24.95 7.00
CA SER A 53 2.08 26.21 7.64
C SER A 53 1.46 25.95 9.02
N TRP A 54 2.29 25.90 10.04
CA TRP A 54 1.86 25.67 11.43
C TRP A 54 1.21 26.91 12.04
N SER A 55 0.15 26.66 12.80
CA SER A 55 -0.41 27.58 13.79
C SER A 55 -0.36 26.91 15.17
N HIS A 56 -0.38 27.71 16.23
CA HIS A 56 -0.25 27.20 17.59
C HIS A 56 -1.14 27.97 18.58
N SER A 57 -1.30 27.43 19.79
CA SER A 57 -1.92 28.13 20.91
C SER A 57 -1.11 29.34 21.37
N SER A 58 -1.76 30.23 22.13
CA SER A 58 -1.13 31.45 22.63
C SER A 58 0.01 31.14 23.60
N GLY A 59 1.16 31.78 23.39
CA GLY A 59 2.35 31.61 24.24
C GLY A 59 3.34 30.55 23.74
N ASP A 60 2.99 29.81 22.69
CA ASP A 60 3.83 28.77 22.10
C ASP A 60 4.62 29.27 20.89
N GLY A 61 5.48 28.40 20.35
CA GLY A 61 6.17 28.66 19.10
C GLY A 61 6.67 27.39 18.43
N PHE A 62 7.30 27.54 17.26
CA PHE A 62 7.95 26.43 16.58
C PHE A 62 9.22 26.89 15.86
N ASP A 63 10.22 26.01 15.82
CA ASP A 63 11.48 26.23 15.11
C ASP A 63 11.58 25.17 13.99
N ALA A 64 11.44 25.59 12.73
CA ALA A 64 11.62 24.71 11.57
C ALA A 64 13.10 24.64 11.17
N SER A 65 13.57 23.43 10.85
CA SER A 65 14.86 23.18 10.21
C SER A 65 14.66 22.78 8.74
N SER A 66 15.73 22.36 8.06
CA SER A 66 15.66 21.84 6.69
C SER A 66 14.93 20.51 6.53
N SER A 67 14.58 19.83 7.63
CA SER A 67 14.03 18.46 7.57
C SER A 67 13.13 18.10 8.77
N THR A 68 12.88 19.03 9.69
CA THR A 68 12.10 18.76 10.92
C THR A 68 11.48 20.05 11.43
N VAL A 69 10.48 19.94 12.30
CA VAL A 69 10.00 21.05 13.12
C VAL A 69 10.08 20.68 14.59
N ARG A 70 10.64 21.58 15.40
CA ARG A 70 10.51 21.54 16.86
C ARG A 70 9.33 22.41 17.28
N LEU A 71 8.29 21.79 17.81
CA LEU A 71 7.13 22.44 18.40
C LEU A 71 7.43 22.71 19.88
N LYS A 72 7.18 23.95 20.33
CA LYS A 72 7.60 24.44 21.64
C LYS A 72 6.38 24.79 22.47
N ALA A 73 5.86 23.78 23.17
CA ALA A 73 4.78 23.93 24.14
C ALA A 73 5.35 24.37 25.49
N ASN A 74 4.54 25.03 26.30
CA ASN A 74 4.91 25.41 27.66
C ASN A 74 4.09 24.68 28.74
N ALA A 75 2.93 24.12 28.38
CA ALA A 75 2.02 23.41 29.27
C ALA A 75 1.22 22.31 28.57
N SER A 76 0.56 21.47 29.38
CA SER A 76 -0.47 20.54 28.88
C SER A 76 -1.68 21.32 28.36
N GLY A 77 -2.22 20.92 27.22
CA GLY A 77 -3.31 21.59 26.50
C GLY A 77 -2.85 22.45 25.34
N ASP A 78 -1.57 22.82 25.28
CA ASP A 78 -0.99 23.54 24.15
C ASP A 78 -1.10 22.69 22.88
N ASN A 79 -1.37 23.33 21.75
CA ASN A 79 -1.60 22.64 20.49
C ASN A 79 -0.96 23.34 19.30
N PHE A 80 -0.57 22.51 18.34
CA PHE A 80 0.02 22.90 17.07
C PHE A 80 -0.78 22.26 15.96
N ARG A 81 -1.17 23.03 14.94
CA ARG A 81 -2.02 22.53 13.86
C ARG A 81 -1.66 23.12 12.52
N PHE A 82 -1.87 22.32 11.49
CA PHE A 82 -1.86 22.73 10.09
C PHE A 82 -3.01 22.02 9.37
N SER A 83 -3.32 22.49 8.16
CA SER A 83 -4.30 21.83 7.29
C SER A 83 -3.68 21.46 5.97
N LYS A 84 -4.10 20.33 5.40
CA LYS A 84 -3.66 19.84 4.10
C LYS A 84 -4.85 19.32 3.31
N SER A 85 -4.86 19.59 2.00
CA SER A 85 -5.77 18.91 1.09
C SER A 85 -5.33 17.45 0.93
N VAL A 86 -6.23 16.52 1.27
CA VAL A 86 -6.02 15.08 1.22
C VAL A 86 -7.07 14.48 0.27
N ALA A 87 -6.65 13.58 -0.61
CA ALA A 87 -7.57 12.84 -1.45
C ALA A 87 -8.58 12.04 -0.60
N ALA A 88 -9.74 11.73 -1.16
CA ALA A 88 -10.72 10.92 -0.45
C ALA A 88 -10.19 9.48 -0.29
N GLY A 89 -10.23 8.95 0.93
CA GLY A 89 -9.78 7.59 1.20
C GLY A 89 -9.74 7.25 2.68
N GLU A 90 -9.56 5.97 2.96
CA GLU A 90 -9.20 5.50 4.30
C GLU A 90 -7.67 5.48 4.43
N TYR A 91 -7.15 6.09 5.49
CA TYR A 91 -5.71 6.24 5.72
C TYR A 91 -5.33 5.82 7.12
N ARG A 92 -4.30 5.00 7.21
CA ARG A 92 -3.52 4.77 8.41
C ARG A 92 -2.51 5.90 8.57
N VAL A 93 -2.47 6.49 9.77
CA VAL A 93 -1.60 7.64 10.05
C VAL A 93 -0.28 7.15 10.64
N VAL A 94 0.84 7.50 10.03
CA VAL A 94 2.19 7.20 10.53
C VAL A 94 2.86 8.52 10.91
N VAL A 95 3.60 8.54 12.01
CA VAL A 95 4.32 9.74 12.47
C VAL A 95 5.75 9.39 12.78
N ARG A 96 6.69 10.19 12.26
CA ARG A 96 8.09 10.14 12.67
C ARG A 96 8.42 11.34 13.54
N TYR A 97 8.87 11.08 14.77
CA TYR A 97 9.14 12.08 15.78
C TYR A 97 10.34 11.68 16.64
N ALA A 98 10.97 12.64 17.30
CA ALA A 98 12.11 12.37 18.17
C ALA A 98 11.70 12.23 19.63
N GLN A 99 12.44 11.39 20.36
CA GLN A 99 12.43 11.32 21.81
C GLN A 99 13.67 11.98 22.40
N ARG A 100 13.51 12.72 23.49
CA ARG A 100 14.61 13.41 24.20
C ARG A 100 14.18 13.76 25.63
N ASN A 101 15.14 14.08 26.49
CA ASN A 101 14.89 14.49 27.88
C ASN A 101 14.17 15.84 28.02
N ALA A 102 13.97 16.57 26.93
CA ALA A 102 13.23 17.82 26.90
C ALA A 102 11.83 17.68 26.30
N TYR A 103 11.43 16.51 25.79
CA TYR A 103 10.19 16.39 25.03
C TYR A 103 9.02 15.85 25.86
N GLY A 104 7.84 16.41 25.61
CA GLY A 104 6.57 16.06 26.23
C GLY A 104 5.82 14.94 25.51
N ASN A 105 4.65 14.64 26.03
CA ASN A 105 3.73 13.62 25.51
C ASN A 105 2.63 14.30 24.71
N TYR A 106 2.32 13.79 23.53
CA TYR A 106 1.37 14.41 22.62
C TYR A 106 0.29 13.45 22.17
N GLN A 107 -0.88 13.97 21.86
CA GLN A 107 -1.92 13.27 21.12
C GLN A 107 -2.03 13.89 19.73
N LEU A 108 -1.99 13.07 18.68
CA LEU A 108 -2.36 13.52 17.35
C LEU A 108 -3.86 13.38 17.18
N GLN A 109 -4.50 14.48 16.78
CA GLN A 109 -5.90 14.54 16.37
C GLN A 109 -5.97 14.84 14.88
N VAL A 110 -6.86 14.16 14.18
CA VAL A 110 -7.15 14.40 12.76
C VAL A 110 -8.64 14.73 12.62
N ASN A 111 -8.95 15.92 12.11
CA ASN A 111 -10.30 16.51 12.15
C ASN A 111 -10.93 16.45 13.55
N GLY A 112 -10.16 16.84 14.57
CA GLY A 112 -10.59 16.90 15.98
C GLY A 112 -10.70 15.57 16.72
N ALA A 113 -10.48 14.43 16.05
CA ALA A 113 -10.54 13.12 16.70
C ALA A 113 -9.16 12.51 16.89
N SER A 114 -8.92 11.93 18.06
CA SER A 114 -7.66 11.27 18.38
C SER A 114 -7.37 10.09 17.46
N VAL A 115 -6.15 10.04 16.91
CA VAL A 115 -5.62 8.90 16.16
C VAL A 115 -4.55 8.14 16.95
N GLY A 116 -3.96 8.75 17.98
CA GLY A 116 -3.02 8.07 18.86
C GLY A 116 -2.13 9.02 19.64
N ASN A 117 -1.31 8.44 20.51
CA ASN A 117 -0.43 9.16 21.42
C ASN A 117 1.04 8.98 21.00
N LEU A 118 1.84 10.02 21.24
CA LEU A 118 3.28 10.09 21.03
C LEU A 118 3.95 10.30 22.40
N ASP A 119 4.83 9.37 22.78
CA ASP A 119 5.67 9.50 23.97
C ASP A 119 7.02 10.12 23.55
N GLY A 120 7.17 11.42 23.78
CA GLY A 120 8.39 12.18 23.44
C GLY A 120 9.54 11.97 24.43
N TYR A 121 9.30 11.37 25.60
CA TYR A 121 10.34 11.33 26.61
C TYR A 121 11.39 10.24 26.35
N SER A 122 12.64 10.60 26.58
CA SER A 122 13.77 9.68 26.76
C SER A 122 14.75 10.34 27.74
N SER A 123 15.54 9.58 28.49
CA SER A 123 16.57 10.16 29.36
C SER A 123 17.77 10.78 28.60
N SER A 124 17.83 10.57 27.28
CA SER A 124 18.90 11.07 26.42
C SER A 124 18.87 12.59 26.22
N THR A 125 20.04 13.22 26.19
CA THR A 125 20.22 14.63 25.79
C THR A 125 20.29 14.83 24.27
N SER A 126 20.24 13.76 23.48
CA SER A 126 20.22 13.77 22.01
C SER A 126 18.91 13.20 21.49
N ASP A 127 18.47 13.67 20.32
CA ASP A 127 17.27 13.17 19.65
C ASP A 127 17.43 11.69 19.28
N SER A 128 16.47 10.88 19.70
CA SER A 128 16.31 9.49 19.27
C SER A 128 15.04 9.36 18.45
N TRP A 129 15.17 9.06 17.16
CA TRP A 129 14.02 9.06 16.24
C TRP A 129 13.18 7.79 16.34
N LYS A 130 11.87 7.97 16.40
CA LYS A 130 10.86 6.91 16.37
C LYS A 130 9.90 7.14 15.21
N THR A 131 9.50 6.05 14.55
CA THR A 131 8.36 6.04 13.64
C THR A 131 7.27 5.18 14.27
N VAL A 132 6.06 5.72 14.42
CA VAL A 132 4.91 5.03 15.00
C VAL A 132 3.76 5.00 14.02
N THR A 133 3.09 3.86 13.95
CA THR A 133 1.81 3.70 13.26
C THR A 133 0.69 3.94 14.25
N LEU A 134 -0.16 4.92 13.96
CA LEU A 134 -1.30 5.30 14.76
C LEU A 134 -2.59 4.71 14.15
N GLY A 135 -3.74 5.24 14.58
CA GLY A 135 -5.05 4.85 14.12
C GLY A 135 -5.32 5.17 12.64
N THR A 136 -6.40 4.58 12.15
CA THR A 136 -6.90 4.74 10.78
C THR A 136 -8.07 5.72 10.75
N ARG A 137 -8.19 6.53 9.70
CA ARG A 137 -9.27 7.52 9.50
C ARG A 137 -9.69 7.58 8.03
N SER A 138 -10.99 7.70 7.78
CA SER A 138 -11.50 8.16 6.49
C SER A 138 -11.30 9.67 6.38
N LEU A 139 -10.53 10.10 5.39
CA LEU A 139 -10.14 11.49 5.15
C LEU A 139 -10.55 11.91 3.74
N SER A 140 -10.82 13.20 3.55
CA SER A 140 -11.11 13.79 2.24
C SER A 140 -11.07 15.31 2.33
N GLY A 141 -10.63 15.98 1.27
CA GLY A 141 -10.64 17.43 1.18
C GLY A 141 -9.66 18.08 2.16
N ASN A 142 -10.02 19.24 2.71
CA ASN A 142 -9.15 19.93 3.65
C ASN A 142 -9.20 19.28 5.04
N VAL A 143 -8.10 18.64 5.45
CA VAL A 143 -7.98 17.89 6.71
C VAL A 143 -7.08 18.65 7.67
N GLU A 144 -7.53 18.78 8.93
CA GLU A 144 -6.74 19.34 10.02
C GLU A 144 -5.94 18.26 10.73
N PHE A 145 -4.64 18.50 10.91
CA PHE A 145 -3.75 17.73 11.78
C PHE A 145 -3.39 18.59 12.97
N LYS A 146 -3.68 18.10 14.19
CA LYS A 146 -3.48 18.83 15.44
C LYS A 146 -2.75 17.98 16.45
N LEU A 147 -1.55 18.38 16.83
CA LEU A 147 -0.80 17.81 17.93
C LEU A 147 -1.16 18.57 19.21
N VAL A 148 -1.65 17.87 20.22
CA VAL A 148 -2.02 18.42 21.52
C VAL A 148 -1.05 17.89 22.58
N CYS A 149 -0.36 18.78 23.29
CA CYS A 149 0.45 18.40 24.44
C CYS A 149 -0.49 17.85 25.53
N THR A 150 -0.26 16.61 25.94
CA THR A 150 -1.01 15.93 27.01
C THR A 150 -0.30 16.01 28.36
N GLY A 151 0.87 16.66 28.39
CA GLY A 151 1.75 16.76 29.55
C GLY A 151 3.15 16.30 29.20
N LYS A 152 3.95 15.98 30.22
CA LYS A 152 5.31 15.48 30.06
C LYS A 152 5.65 14.48 31.18
N SER A 153 6.68 13.68 30.97
CA SER A 153 7.29 12.91 32.07
C SER A 153 7.78 13.87 33.16
N SER A 154 7.71 13.47 34.44
CA SER A 154 8.23 14.28 35.55
C SER A 154 9.73 14.58 35.43
N SER A 155 10.45 13.73 34.70
CA SER A 155 11.88 13.86 34.44
C SER A 155 12.19 14.64 33.15
N ALA A 156 11.18 15.07 32.40
CA ALA A 156 11.36 15.88 31.21
C ALA A 156 11.58 17.35 31.59
N THR A 157 12.54 18.02 30.95
CA THR A 157 12.83 19.43 31.24
C THR A 157 11.78 20.36 30.64
N ASP A 158 11.19 20.00 29.50
CA ASP A 158 10.25 20.84 28.76
C ASP A 158 9.05 20.02 28.21
N HIS A 159 8.11 20.70 27.54
CA HIS A 159 6.95 20.09 26.89
C HIS A 159 7.11 19.96 25.38
N ASP A 160 8.25 20.36 24.81
CA ASP A 160 8.50 20.36 23.37
C ASP A 160 8.27 19.00 22.69
N ILE A 161 8.17 18.99 21.37
CA ILE A 161 8.32 17.76 20.57
C ILE A 161 8.97 18.12 19.25
N LYS A 162 9.77 17.21 18.69
CA LYS A 162 10.31 17.37 17.35
C LYS A 162 9.72 16.33 16.41
N VAL A 163 9.20 16.79 15.28
CA VAL A 163 8.51 15.99 14.27
C VAL A 163 9.25 16.11 12.94
N ASP A 164 9.43 14.98 12.28
CA ASP A 164 10.01 14.86 10.94
C ASP A 164 8.86 14.89 9.92
N TYR A 165 7.99 13.88 9.93
CA TYR A 165 6.81 13.85 9.05
C TYR A 165 5.59 13.18 9.68
N ILE A 166 4.43 13.48 9.09
CA ILE A 166 3.21 12.67 9.18
C ILE A 166 3.00 12.02 7.81
N GLU A 167 2.80 10.72 7.74
CA GLU A 167 2.55 9.99 6.50
C GLU A 167 1.15 9.38 6.53
N LEU A 168 0.39 9.63 5.46
CA LEU A 168 -0.93 9.05 5.24
C LEU A 168 -0.75 7.84 4.35
N VAL A 169 -0.90 6.65 4.92
CA VAL A 169 -0.80 5.39 4.19
C VAL A 169 -2.22 4.91 3.88
N PRO A 170 -2.68 4.95 2.62
CA PRO A 170 -4.02 4.47 2.29
C PRO A 170 -4.19 2.99 2.65
N THR A 171 -5.34 2.65 3.24
CA THR A 171 -5.67 1.29 3.70
C THR A 171 -6.71 0.59 2.83
N GLY A 172 -7.23 1.28 1.82
CA GLY A 172 -8.36 0.83 1.00
C GLY A 172 -9.69 1.24 1.64
N SER A 173 -10.59 1.82 0.85
CA SER A 173 -11.87 2.36 1.34
C SER A 173 -12.74 1.25 1.94
N SER A 174 -12.89 1.22 3.27
CA SER A 174 -14.02 0.53 3.87
C SER A 174 -15.23 1.47 3.84
N SER A 175 -16.24 1.09 3.06
CA SER A 175 -17.57 1.70 3.12
C SER A 175 -18.18 1.34 4.47
N SER A 176 -18.15 2.29 5.41
CA SER A 176 -18.85 2.15 6.68
C SER A 176 -20.37 2.22 6.44
N SER A 177 -21.01 1.06 6.45
CA SER A 177 -22.45 0.97 6.71
C SER A 177 -22.66 1.03 8.22
N GLY A 178 -23.44 2.02 8.66
CA GLY A 178 -23.72 2.27 10.06
C GLY A 178 -24.73 1.28 10.66
N GLY A 179 -24.68 1.23 12.00
CA GLY A 179 -25.65 0.56 12.87
C GLY A 179 -24.93 -0.26 13.94
N GLY A 180 -25.10 -0.07 15.24
CA GLY A 180 -25.93 0.83 16.01
C GLY A 180 -25.55 0.62 17.48
N ALA A 181 -25.75 1.64 18.31
CA ALA A 181 -25.59 1.53 19.75
C ALA A 181 -26.56 0.47 20.33
N THR A 182 -26.06 -0.43 21.16
CA THR A 182 -26.87 -1.08 22.21
C THR A 182 -26.07 -1.21 23.49
N SER A 183 -26.66 -0.70 24.56
CA SER A 183 -26.20 -0.69 25.92
C SER A 183 -26.56 -1.98 26.66
N SER A 184 -25.63 -2.44 27.49
CA SER A 184 -25.77 -3.16 28.77
C SER A 184 -26.96 -4.09 29.02
N SER A 185 -26.65 -5.34 29.37
CA SER A 185 -27.22 -5.95 30.57
C SER A 185 -26.25 -6.92 31.24
N SER A 186 -26.22 -6.83 32.56
CA SER A 186 -25.49 -7.61 33.54
C SER A 186 -25.96 -9.06 33.63
N SER A 187 -25.04 -10.00 33.87
CA SER A 187 -25.34 -11.12 34.77
C SER A 187 -24.10 -11.56 35.54
N SER A 188 -24.32 -11.68 36.84
CA SER A 188 -23.43 -12.13 37.90
C SER A 188 -23.20 -13.63 37.86
N GLY A 189 -21.95 -14.05 38.08
CA GLY A 189 -21.58 -15.43 38.41
C GLY A 189 -20.27 -15.42 39.20
N SER A 190 -20.37 -15.66 40.52
CA SER A 190 -19.26 -15.67 41.49
C SER A 190 -18.69 -17.08 41.66
N GLY A 191 -17.38 -17.16 41.89
CA GLY A 191 -16.77 -18.22 42.72
C GLY A 191 -15.67 -19.06 42.05
N GLY A 192 -14.43 -18.92 42.54
CA GLY A 192 -13.36 -19.90 42.31
C GLY A 192 -11.95 -19.34 42.43
N SER A 193 -11.43 -19.28 43.66
CA SER A 193 -10.09 -18.79 44.03
C SER A 193 -8.99 -19.85 43.85
N GLY A 194 -7.77 -19.41 43.50
CA GLY A 194 -6.52 -20.07 43.92
C GLY A 194 -5.42 -20.19 42.86
N GLY A 195 -4.29 -19.49 43.07
CA GLY A 195 -3.01 -19.83 42.44
C GLY A 195 -2.11 -18.64 42.09
N SER A 196 -1.30 -18.21 43.05
CA SER A 196 -0.31 -17.11 42.93
C SER A 196 1.03 -17.61 42.37
N GLY A 197 1.73 -16.79 41.57
CA GLY A 197 3.18 -16.92 41.35
C GLY A 197 3.71 -16.29 40.05
N GLY A 198 4.50 -15.22 40.19
CA GLY A 198 5.59 -14.91 39.23
C GLY A 198 5.55 -13.53 38.56
N SER A 199 6.27 -12.58 39.16
CA SER A 199 6.58 -11.26 38.60
C SER A 199 7.89 -11.28 37.80
N GLY A 200 7.96 -10.45 36.74
CA GLY A 200 9.17 -10.08 35.99
C GLY A 200 8.79 -9.81 34.52
N GLY A 201 9.01 -8.67 33.87
CA GLY A 201 9.97 -7.60 34.10
C GLY A 201 10.84 -7.45 32.85
N GLY A 202 10.48 -6.52 31.96
CA GLY A 202 11.43 -5.77 31.12
C GLY A 202 11.86 -6.35 29.75
N GLY A 203 11.98 -5.42 28.78
CA GLY A 203 13.06 -5.46 27.80
C GLY A 203 12.65 -5.82 26.38
N GLY A 204 12.96 -4.93 25.43
CA GLY A 204 12.65 -5.09 24.02
C GLY A 204 13.46 -6.18 23.33
N GLY A 205 12.95 -6.56 22.17
CA GLY A 205 13.59 -7.46 21.22
C GLY A 205 12.63 -7.70 20.08
N THR A 206 13.03 -7.35 18.87
CA THR A 206 12.40 -7.80 17.63
C THR A 206 12.25 -9.31 17.69
N VAL A 207 11.00 -9.78 17.81
CA VAL A 207 10.71 -11.21 17.83
C VAL A 207 10.74 -11.71 16.37
N THR A 208 11.92 -12.14 15.90
CA THR A 208 12.02 -13.08 14.78
C THR A 208 11.50 -14.43 15.27
N GLY A 209 10.18 -14.62 15.21
CA GLY A 209 9.56 -15.93 15.35
C GLY A 209 9.70 -16.71 14.03
N SER A 210 10.04 -17.99 14.07
CA SER A 210 9.96 -18.85 12.88
C SER A 210 8.48 -19.04 12.51
N GLY A 211 8.09 -18.65 11.30
CA GLY A 211 6.84 -19.07 10.66
C GLY A 211 6.85 -20.56 10.28
N GLY A 212 8.03 -21.19 10.31
CA GLY A 212 8.21 -22.62 10.18
C GLY A 212 8.32 -23.09 8.73
N VAL A 213 8.42 -24.41 8.59
CA VAL A 213 8.32 -25.10 7.29
C VAL A 213 6.85 -25.14 6.88
N VAL A 214 6.58 -24.80 5.62
CA VAL A 214 5.25 -24.73 5.03
C VAL A 214 5.07 -25.94 4.11
N ASP A 215 4.37 -26.97 4.59
CA ASP A 215 4.15 -28.20 3.82
C ASP A 215 2.92 -28.13 2.89
N ALA A 216 2.13 -27.06 3.00
CA ALA A 216 0.99 -26.77 2.13
C ALA A 216 0.82 -25.25 1.98
N THR A 217 0.47 -24.79 0.77
CA THR A 217 0.26 -23.38 0.45
C THR A 217 -0.67 -22.71 1.46
N ILE A 218 -0.22 -21.59 2.03
CA ILE A 218 -1.01 -20.77 2.93
C ILE A 218 -1.96 -19.91 2.10
N VAL A 219 -3.26 -20.13 2.24
CA VAL A 219 -4.28 -19.35 1.52
C VAL A 219 -4.74 -18.18 2.38
N VAL A 220 -4.48 -16.96 1.90
CA VAL A 220 -5.09 -15.75 2.44
C VAL A 220 -6.36 -15.49 1.64
N ARG A 221 -7.50 -15.74 2.30
CA ARG A 221 -8.80 -15.69 1.65
C ARG A 221 -9.20 -14.29 1.20
N SER A 222 -10.18 -14.23 0.31
CA SER A 222 -10.70 -12.97 -0.22
C SER A 222 -11.04 -11.96 0.88
N GLY A 223 -10.52 -10.74 0.75
CA GLY A 223 -10.71 -9.64 1.71
C GLY A 223 -10.01 -9.81 3.07
N GLN A 224 -9.25 -10.89 3.29
CA GLN A 224 -8.59 -11.15 4.56
C GLN A 224 -7.18 -10.57 4.62
N THR A 225 -6.75 -10.21 5.82
CA THR A 225 -5.36 -9.82 6.10
C THR A 225 -4.63 -10.97 6.80
N TYR A 226 -3.47 -11.35 6.28
CA TYR A 226 -2.50 -12.17 7.00
C TYR A 226 -1.30 -11.32 7.42
N ASP A 227 -1.14 -11.15 8.72
CA ASP A 227 0.02 -10.49 9.31
C ASP A 227 1.01 -11.55 9.84
N GLY A 228 2.15 -11.64 9.15
CA GLY A 228 3.24 -12.52 9.55
C GLY A 228 3.94 -12.05 10.81
N GLY A 229 3.81 -10.79 11.23
CA GLY A 229 4.49 -10.25 12.42
C GLY A 229 6.03 -10.32 12.33
N GLY A 230 6.58 -10.33 11.12
CA GLY A 230 8.01 -10.51 10.85
C GLY A 230 8.46 -11.98 10.84
N ARG A 231 7.52 -12.94 10.86
CA ARG A 231 7.86 -14.36 10.90
C ARG A 231 8.44 -14.86 9.58
N ARG A 232 9.32 -15.85 9.70
CA ARG A 232 10.06 -16.48 8.59
C ARG A 232 9.45 -17.82 8.15
N PHE A 233 9.03 -17.93 6.90
CA PHE A 233 8.39 -19.10 6.30
C PHE A 233 9.33 -19.73 5.28
N ILE A 234 9.47 -21.05 5.32
CA ILE A 234 10.33 -21.83 4.41
C ILE A 234 9.45 -22.84 3.70
N ALA A 235 9.57 -22.99 2.38
CA ALA A 235 8.81 -24.01 1.66
C ALA A 235 9.25 -25.42 2.09
N GLY A 236 8.28 -26.28 2.40
CA GLY A 236 8.52 -27.71 2.54
C GLY A 236 8.69 -28.38 1.17
N SER A 237 9.23 -29.59 1.15
CA SER A 237 9.49 -30.35 -0.10
C SER A 237 8.22 -30.64 -0.91
N ALA A 238 7.05 -30.61 -0.28
CA ALA A 238 5.75 -30.76 -0.95
C ALA A 238 5.34 -29.53 -1.80
N LEU A 239 6.01 -28.39 -1.60
CA LEU A 239 5.81 -27.18 -2.39
C LEU A 239 6.88 -27.00 -3.47
N GLY A 240 8.15 -27.22 -3.13
CA GLY A 240 9.23 -27.04 -4.08
C GLY A 240 10.58 -26.85 -3.39
N ASP A 241 11.64 -26.88 -4.19
CA ASP A 241 13.02 -26.76 -3.76
C ASP A 241 13.65 -25.40 -4.13
N GLY A 242 12.89 -24.51 -4.79
CA GLY A 242 13.35 -23.20 -5.25
C GLY A 242 14.12 -23.24 -6.56
N SER A 243 14.20 -24.38 -7.26
CA SER A 243 14.82 -24.47 -8.59
C SER A 243 13.98 -23.79 -9.67
N GLN A 244 14.42 -23.81 -10.93
CA GLN A 244 13.65 -23.34 -12.09
C GLN A 244 12.57 -24.34 -12.59
N SER A 245 12.14 -25.27 -11.73
CA SER A 245 11.04 -26.18 -12.05
C SER A 245 9.70 -25.44 -12.02
N GLU A 246 9.01 -25.40 -13.16
CA GLU A 246 7.69 -24.78 -13.39
C GLU A 246 6.52 -25.45 -12.63
N SER A 247 6.78 -26.56 -11.93
CA SER A 247 5.74 -27.37 -11.27
C SER A 247 5.60 -27.12 -9.77
N GLN A 248 6.38 -26.18 -9.25
CA GLN A 248 6.37 -25.83 -7.83
C GLN A 248 5.08 -25.11 -7.43
N LYS A 249 4.77 -25.15 -6.14
CA LYS A 249 3.61 -24.49 -5.56
C LYS A 249 4.05 -23.24 -4.80
N PRO A 250 3.17 -22.23 -4.71
CA PRO A 250 3.48 -21.05 -3.93
C PRO A 250 3.45 -21.36 -2.44
N VAL A 251 4.26 -20.62 -1.68
CA VAL A 251 4.18 -20.58 -0.21
C VAL A 251 2.89 -19.88 0.21
N PHE A 252 2.53 -18.77 -0.45
CA PHE A 252 1.29 -18.03 -0.21
C PHE A 252 0.43 -17.92 -1.45
N LYS A 253 -0.87 -18.18 -1.31
CA LYS A 253 -1.90 -17.83 -2.29
C LYS A 253 -2.76 -16.69 -1.74
N LEU A 254 -2.79 -15.57 -2.44
CA LEU A 254 -3.57 -14.39 -2.08
C LEU A 254 -4.78 -14.28 -3.00
N GLU A 255 -5.97 -14.48 -2.45
CA GLU A 255 -7.23 -14.30 -3.17
C GLU A 255 -7.60 -12.82 -3.30
N ASN A 256 -8.60 -12.51 -4.12
CA ASN A 256 -9.00 -11.13 -4.40
C ASN A 256 -9.36 -10.34 -3.13
N GLY A 257 -8.81 -9.15 -2.98
CA GLY A 257 -8.91 -8.30 -1.80
C GLY A 257 -7.99 -8.70 -0.63
N ALA A 258 -7.16 -9.74 -0.77
CA ALA A 258 -6.29 -10.17 0.32
C ALA A 258 -5.14 -9.19 0.58
N VAL A 259 -4.72 -9.12 1.85
CA VAL A 259 -3.55 -8.38 2.30
C VAL A 259 -2.56 -9.34 2.95
N LEU A 260 -1.31 -9.30 2.52
CA LEU A 260 -0.20 -10.00 3.18
C LEU A 260 0.77 -8.98 3.73
N ARG A 261 1.21 -9.11 4.98
CA ARG A 261 2.22 -8.20 5.52
C ARG A 261 3.17 -8.79 6.54
N ASN A 262 4.35 -8.18 6.64
CA ASN A 262 5.39 -8.54 7.61
C ASN A 262 5.76 -10.03 7.53
N VAL A 263 6.09 -10.50 6.34
CA VAL A 263 6.45 -11.90 6.08
C VAL A 263 7.85 -11.96 5.51
N VAL A 264 8.64 -12.91 6.01
CA VAL A 264 9.94 -13.28 5.44
C VAL A 264 9.80 -14.66 4.79
N LEU A 265 10.14 -14.80 3.52
CA LEU A 265 10.30 -16.06 2.81
C LEU A 265 11.79 -16.41 2.79
N GLY A 266 12.14 -17.51 3.46
CA GLY A 266 13.49 -18.06 3.47
C GLY A 266 13.66 -19.20 2.48
N ALA A 267 14.90 -19.51 2.12
CA ALA A 267 15.23 -20.61 1.21
C ALA A 267 14.88 -22.01 1.80
N PRO A 268 14.31 -22.92 1.00
CA PRO A 268 13.76 -22.67 -0.34
C PRO A 268 12.44 -21.89 -0.29
N ALA A 269 12.24 -20.98 -1.25
CA ALA A 269 11.01 -20.18 -1.37
C ALA A 269 10.00 -20.76 -2.39
N ALA A 270 10.29 -21.92 -3.00
CA ALA A 270 9.46 -22.58 -4.02
C ALA A 270 9.00 -21.60 -5.12
N ASP A 271 7.71 -21.58 -5.47
CA ASP A 271 7.11 -20.64 -6.42
C ASP A 271 6.50 -19.41 -5.68
N GLY A 272 7.21 -18.96 -4.64
CA GLY A 272 6.99 -17.69 -3.95
C GLY A 272 5.53 -17.43 -3.53
N ILE A 273 4.97 -16.33 -4.06
CA ILE A 273 3.61 -15.85 -3.74
C ILE A 273 2.78 -15.76 -5.01
N HIS A 274 1.57 -16.34 -5.02
CA HIS A 274 0.63 -16.17 -6.11
C HIS A 274 -0.50 -15.21 -5.75
N THR A 275 -0.84 -14.30 -6.67
CA THR A 275 -1.93 -13.33 -6.50
C THR A 275 -3.07 -13.59 -7.48
N TYR A 276 -4.30 -13.47 -6.98
CA TYR A 276 -5.53 -13.75 -7.72
C TYR A 276 -6.48 -12.56 -7.57
N GLY A 277 -6.36 -11.55 -8.43
CA GLY A 277 -7.16 -10.33 -8.37
C GLY A 277 -6.44 -9.16 -7.68
N ASN A 278 -7.22 -8.29 -7.03
CA ASN A 278 -6.68 -7.13 -6.32
C ASN A 278 -6.01 -7.57 -5.02
N VAL A 279 -4.74 -7.26 -4.78
CA VAL A 279 -4.07 -7.64 -3.52
C VAL A 279 -3.12 -6.56 -3.04
N THR A 280 -2.85 -6.55 -1.74
CA THR A 280 -1.84 -5.67 -1.14
C THR A 280 -0.80 -6.51 -0.40
N LEU A 281 0.46 -6.19 -0.63
CA LEU A 281 1.62 -6.77 0.03
C LEU A 281 2.40 -5.65 0.73
N GLU A 282 2.65 -5.79 2.03
CA GLU A 282 3.39 -4.79 2.81
C GLU A 282 4.58 -5.43 3.53
N ASN A 283 5.79 -4.91 3.33
CA ASN A 283 6.98 -5.37 4.04
C ASN A 283 7.19 -6.90 3.90
N ILE A 284 7.37 -7.35 2.66
CA ILE A 284 7.64 -8.76 2.35
C ILE A 284 9.10 -8.91 1.95
N VAL A 285 9.80 -9.85 2.57
CA VAL A 285 11.22 -10.11 2.34
C VAL A 285 11.39 -11.50 1.75
N TRP A 286 11.99 -11.61 0.57
CA TRP A 286 12.51 -12.86 0.02
C TRP A 286 14.03 -12.86 0.22
N GLU A 287 14.51 -13.74 1.08
CA GLU A 287 15.95 -13.88 1.37
C GLU A 287 16.70 -14.60 0.24
N ASP A 288 15.98 -15.43 -0.51
CA ASP A 288 16.44 -16.18 -1.67
C ASP A 288 15.20 -16.45 -2.53
N ILE A 289 15.20 -15.98 -3.78
CA ILE A 289 14.07 -16.19 -4.68
C ILE A 289 14.11 -17.65 -5.14
N GLY A 290 12.95 -18.31 -5.18
CA GLY A 290 12.86 -19.65 -5.73
C GLY A 290 12.75 -19.62 -7.26
N GLU A 291 11.68 -20.18 -7.80
CA GLU A 291 11.39 -20.06 -9.23
C GLU A 291 11.08 -18.59 -9.58
N ASP A 292 10.07 -18.03 -8.91
CA ASP A 292 9.68 -16.61 -8.92
C ASP A 292 9.48 -16.11 -7.48
N ALA A 293 9.63 -14.78 -7.25
CA ALA A 293 9.29 -14.21 -5.94
C ALA A 293 7.77 -14.04 -5.80
N LEU A 294 7.13 -13.47 -6.83
CA LEU A 294 5.68 -13.31 -6.90
C LEU A 294 5.17 -13.42 -8.33
N THR A 295 4.04 -14.13 -8.46
CA THR A 295 3.38 -14.39 -9.74
C THR A 295 1.92 -13.92 -9.73
N VAL A 296 1.57 -13.03 -10.64
CA VAL A 296 0.18 -12.58 -10.87
C VAL A 296 -0.55 -13.60 -11.72
N LYS A 297 -1.48 -14.35 -11.13
CA LYS A 297 -2.18 -15.47 -11.79
C LYS A 297 -3.52 -15.06 -12.41
N GLU A 298 -4.21 -14.08 -11.84
CA GLU A 298 -5.48 -13.55 -12.36
C GLU A 298 -5.47 -12.03 -12.43
N SER A 299 -6.32 -11.47 -13.29
CA SER A 299 -6.37 -10.03 -13.54
C SER A 299 -6.78 -9.23 -12.31
N GLY A 300 -6.07 -8.14 -12.06
CA GLY A 300 -6.34 -7.24 -10.93
C GLY A 300 -5.22 -6.24 -10.68
N THR A 301 -5.32 -5.51 -9.58
CA THR A 301 -4.29 -4.57 -9.12
C THR A 301 -3.46 -5.20 -8.00
N VAL A 302 -2.15 -5.33 -8.22
CA VAL A 302 -1.20 -5.79 -7.20
C VAL A 302 -0.44 -4.58 -6.68
N VAL A 303 -0.52 -4.32 -5.38
CA VAL A 303 0.22 -3.25 -4.70
C VAL A 303 1.23 -3.87 -3.74
N LEU A 304 2.52 -3.69 -4.02
CA LEU A 304 3.62 -4.11 -3.18
C LEU A 304 4.34 -2.88 -2.61
N ASN A 305 4.35 -2.73 -1.29
CA ASN A 305 4.98 -1.61 -0.62
C ASN A 305 5.96 -2.07 0.46
N GLY A 306 7.23 -1.71 0.30
CA GLY A 306 8.28 -2.09 1.25
C GLY A 306 8.73 -3.54 1.08
N GLY A 307 9.88 -3.85 1.67
CA GLY A 307 10.47 -5.18 1.63
C GLY A 307 11.61 -5.31 0.62
N SER A 308 12.03 -6.55 0.37
CA SER A 308 13.15 -6.82 -0.52
C SER A 308 13.10 -8.21 -1.13
N ALA A 309 13.76 -8.41 -2.26
CA ALA A 309 14.00 -9.73 -2.83
C ALA A 309 15.43 -9.82 -3.39
N VAL A 310 16.12 -10.93 -3.13
CA VAL A 310 17.48 -11.14 -3.63
C VAL A 310 17.66 -12.56 -4.15
N ASN A 311 18.61 -12.72 -5.09
CA ASN A 311 19.04 -14.01 -5.63
C ASN A 311 17.91 -14.76 -6.35
N GLY A 312 17.53 -14.32 -7.54
CA GLY A 312 16.67 -15.09 -8.46
C GLY A 312 17.47 -15.56 -9.66
N GLU A 313 17.19 -16.74 -10.18
CA GLU A 313 17.88 -17.20 -11.40
C GLU A 313 17.32 -16.52 -12.67
N ASP A 314 16.02 -16.21 -12.73
CA ASP A 314 15.41 -15.54 -13.87
C ASP A 314 14.62 -14.29 -13.46
N LYS A 315 13.44 -14.42 -12.84
CA LYS A 315 12.52 -13.28 -12.66
C LYS A 315 12.13 -13.08 -11.19
N VAL A 316 12.13 -11.82 -10.76
CA VAL A 316 11.61 -11.46 -9.43
C VAL A 316 10.08 -11.49 -9.47
N PHE A 317 9.48 -10.77 -10.41
CA PHE A 317 8.03 -10.69 -10.55
C PHE A 317 7.55 -11.15 -11.93
N GLN A 318 6.66 -12.14 -11.94
CA GLN A 318 6.01 -12.67 -13.13
C GLN A 318 4.56 -12.20 -13.23
N ILE A 319 4.14 -11.74 -14.40
CA ILE A 319 2.77 -11.25 -14.65
C ILE A 319 2.11 -12.09 -15.74
N ASN A 320 1.22 -13.01 -15.34
CA ASN A 320 0.52 -13.93 -16.25
C ASN A 320 -0.88 -13.46 -16.67
N ALA A 321 -1.37 -12.35 -16.13
CA ALA A 321 -2.69 -11.81 -16.44
C ALA A 321 -2.68 -10.28 -16.55
N ALA A 322 -3.66 -9.72 -17.26
CA ALA A 322 -3.82 -8.28 -17.42
C ALA A 322 -3.95 -7.62 -16.05
N SER A 323 -3.10 -6.64 -15.74
CA SER A 323 -2.98 -6.13 -14.37
C SER A 323 -2.44 -4.72 -14.29
N THR A 324 -2.71 -4.07 -13.17
CA THR A 324 -1.94 -2.92 -12.72
C THR A 324 -0.99 -3.41 -11.63
N PHE A 325 0.31 -3.31 -11.86
CA PHE A 325 1.33 -3.74 -10.91
C PHE A 325 2.06 -2.52 -10.35
N ARG A 326 1.94 -2.30 -9.04
CA ARG A 326 2.56 -1.16 -8.34
C ARG A 326 3.55 -1.69 -7.32
N VAL A 327 4.81 -1.31 -7.45
CA VAL A 327 5.85 -1.62 -6.48
C VAL A 327 6.50 -0.33 -5.99
N SER A 328 6.61 -0.18 -4.67
CA SER A 328 7.24 0.99 -4.08
C SER A 328 8.05 0.70 -2.82
N ASN A 329 9.06 1.54 -2.54
CA ASN A 329 9.93 1.42 -1.37
C ASN A 329 10.61 0.03 -1.26
N PHE A 330 10.89 -0.59 -2.41
CA PHE A 330 11.33 -1.98 -2.49
C PHE A 330 12.78 -2.08 -2.94
N ARG A 331 13.51 -3.05 -2.39
CA ARG A 331 14.88 -3.36 -2.82
C ARG A 331 14.96 -4.69 -3.54
N ALA A 332 15.49 -4.71 -4.75
CA ALA A 332 15.75 -5.93 -5.51
C ALA A 332 17.21 -6.02 -5.93
N SER A 333 17.82 -7.21 -5.82
CA SER A 333 19.19 -7.39 -6.27
C SER A 333 19.50 -8.81 -6.72
N ASN A 334 20.31 -8.96 -7.76
CA ASN A 334 20.81 -10.25 -8.26
C ASN A 334 19.66 -11.13 -8.80
N ALA A 335 19.17 -10.80 -9.99
CA ALA A 335 18.22 -11.62 -10.73
C ALA A 335 18.38 -11.41 -12.25
N GLY A 336 17.71 -12.20 -13.09
CA GLY A 336 17.68 -11.93 -14.53
C GLY A 336 16.87 -10.68 -14.87
N LYS A 337 15.64 -10.58 -14.35
CA LYS A 337 14.70 -9.48 -14.59
C LYS A 337 13.98 -9.09 -13.31
N PHE A 338 13.72 -7.80 -13.14
CA PHE A 338 12.87 -7.36 -12.03
C PHE A 338 11.39 -7.66 -12.29
N ILE A 339 10.85 -7.34 -13.47
CA ILE A 339 9.45 -7.64 -13.84
C ILE A 339 9.40 -8.24 -15.25
N ARG A 340 8.69 -9.37 -15.39
CA ARG A 340 8.39 -9.98 -16.69
C ARG A 340 6.87 -10.13 -16.86
N GLN A 341 6.32 -9.50 -17.90
CA GLN A 341 5.02 -9.93 -18.42
C GLN A 341 5.19 -11.27 -19.14
N ASN A 342 4.25 -12.20 -19.01
CA ASN A 342 4.33 -13.52 -19.64
C ASN A 342 4.65 -13.45 -21.14
N GLY A 343 5.60 -14.27 -21.57
CA GLY A 343 6.18 -14.19 -22.90
C GLY A 343 5.20 -14.47 -24.02
N GLY A 344 5.29 -13.67 -25.10
CA GLY A 344 4.41 -13.77 -26.26
C GLY A 344 2.96 -13.32 -26.02
N THR A 345 2.61 -12.90 -24.80
CA THR A 345 1.26 -12.39 -24.50
C THR A 345 1.13 -10.92 -24.88
N THR A 346 -0.09 -10.52 -25.27
CA THR A 346 -0.39 -9.18 -25.78
C THR A 346 -1.39 -8.41 -24.91
N PHE A 347 -1.82 -8.99 -23.79
CA PHE A 347 -2.68 -8.28 -22.84
C PHE A 347 -1.96 -7.06 -22.26
N LYS A 348 -2.74 -6.10 -21.77
CA LYS A 348 -2.21 -4.87 -21.18
C LYS A 348 -1.77 -5.09 -19.74
N VAL A 349 -0.58 -4.59 -19.41
CA VAL A 349 -0.09 -4.43 -18.05
C VAL A 349 0.35 -2.98 -17.85
N ASP A 350 -0.11 -2.35 -16.78
CA ASP A 350 0.38 -1.03 -16.37
C ASP A 350 1.30 -1.21 -15.15
N VAL A 351 2.59 -0.93 -15.33
CA VAL A 351 3.62 -1.09 -14.29
C VAL A 351 4.00 0.25 -13.70
N PHE A 352 4.01 0.34 -12.36
CA PHE A 352 4.46 1.51 -11.60
C PHE A 352 5.55 1.10 -10.63
N ILE A 353 6.72 1.73 -10.74
CA ILE A 353 7.90 1.49 -9.90
C ILE A 353 8.25 2.83 -9.25
N ASP A 354 8.19 2.92 -7.92
CA ASP A 354 8.45 4.19 -7.21
C ASP A 354 9.33 4.01 -5.98
N ARG A 355 10.37 4.84 -5.81
CA ARG A 355 11.26 4.78 -4.64
C ARG A 355 11.90 3.40 -4.42
N CYS A 356 12.29 2.74 -5.51
CA CYS A 356 12.96 1.44 -5.44
C CYS A 356 14.49 1.57 -5.49
N ASP A 357 15.16 0.49 -5.09
CA ASP A 357 16.60 0.26 -5.25
C ASP A 357 16.77 -1.07 -6.00
N ILE A 358 17.12 -1.01 -7.28
CA ILE A 358 17.11 -2.16 -8.20
C ILE A 358 18.51 -2.33 -8.78
N SER A 359 19.20 -3.41 -8.42
CA SER A 359 20.58 -3.62 -8.86
C SER A 359 20.85 -5.02 -9.40
N ARG A 360 21.86 -5.16 -10.26
CA ARG A 360 22.35 -6.47 -10.72
C ARG A 360 21.22 -7.30 -11.34
N MET A 361 20.63 -6.73 -12.39
CA MET A 361 19.66 -7.43 -13.23
C MET A 361 20.36 -7.86 -14.51
N ASP A 362 20.47 -9.16 -14.78
CA ASP A 362 21.25 -9.64 -15.93
C ASP A 362 20.66 -9.17 -17.27
N GLU A 363 19.37 -8.87 -17.32
CA GLU A 363 18.66 -8.48 -18.54
C GLU A 363 17.99 -7.11 -18.42
N ALA A 364 16.96 -6.97 -17.57
CA ALA A 364 16.12 -5.76 -17.58
C ALA A 364 15.36 -5.48 -16.27
N ILE A 365 14.89 -4.23 -16.12
CA ILE A 365 13.94 -3.87 -15.06
C ILE A 365 12.52 -4.32 -15.45
N PHE A 366 12.07 -4.06 -16.68
CA PHE A 366 10.78 -4.55 -17.16
C PHE A 366 10.84 -5.04 -18.60
N ARG A 367 10.35 -6.25 -18.84
CA ARG A 367 10.20 -6.83 -20.18
C ARG A 367 8.76 -7.23 -20.49
N THR A 368 8.30 -6.85 -21.67
CA THR A 368 6.99 -7.23 -22.23
C THR A 368 7.09 -7.52 -23.72
N ASP A 369 6.16 -8.31 -24.24
CA ASP A 369 5.96 -8.48 -25.70
C ASP A 369 4.64 -7.79 -26.16
N SER A 370 3.91 -7.17 -25.23
CA SER A 370 2.67 -6.46 -25.52
C SER A 370 2.94 -5.06 -26.06
N SER A 371 2.23 -4.70 -27.12
CA SER A 371 2.25 -3.35 -27.71
C SER A 371 1.44 -2.33 -26.92
N THR A 372 0.70 -2.75 -25.88
CA THR A 372 -0.21 -1.88 -25.10
C THR A 372 0.21 -1.67 -23.65
N SER A 373 1.11 -2.51 -23.12
CA SER A 373 1.63 -2.37 -21.76
C SER A 373 2.46 -1.10 -21.58
N THR A 374 2.44 -0.55 -20.38
CA THR A 374 3.13 0.71 -20.02
C THR A 374 4.00 0.54 -18.78
N VAL A 375 4.99 1.41 -18.63
CA VAL A 375 5.81 1.51 -17.41
C VAL A 375 6.00 2.95 -16.99
N THR A 376 5.81 3.20 -15.69
CA THR A 376 6.17 4.43 -15.02
C THR A 376 7.20 4.12 -13.94
N MET A 377 8.40 4.69 -14.03
CA MET A 377 9.45 4.50 -13.03
C MET A 377 9.91 5.84 -12.46
N THR A 378 9.74 6.05 -11.16
CA THR A 378 10.03 7.32 -10.51
C THR A 378 10.86 7.16 -9.24
N ASN A 379 11.68 8.16 -8.91
CA ASN A 379 12.43 8.24 -7.66
C ASN A 379 13.27 6.99 -7.34
N THR A 380 13.66 6.23 -8.37
CA THR A 380 14.22 4.89 -8.24
C THR A 380 15.70 4.91 -8.56
N ARG A 381 16.49 4.29 -7.69
CA ARG A 381 17.92 4.10 -7.94
C ARG A 381 18.16 2.76 -8.60
N TYR A 382 19.08 2.69 -9.55
CA TYR A 382 19.41 1.44 -10.21
C TYR A 382 20.89 1.31 -10.54
N SER A 383 21.42 0.09 -10.61
CA SER A 383 22.81 -0.19 -11.02
C SER A 383 22.92 -1.56 -11.70
N ASP A 384 23.92 -1.74 -12.56
CA ASP A 384 24.25 -3.04 -13.17
C ASP A 384 23.02 -3.73 -13.81
N ILE A 385 22.35 -3.01 -14.73
CA ILE A 385 21.25 -3.55 -15.53
C ILE A 385 21.81 -3.92 -16.90
N GLY A 386 21.71 -5.20 -17.28
CA GLY A 386 22.37 -5.77 -18.45
C GLY A 386 21.95 -5.15 -19.78
N ASP A 387 20.94 -5.73 -20.43
CA ASP A 387 20.58 -5.35 -21.80
C ASP A 387 19.97 -3.95 -21.89
N SER A 388 18.97 -3.65 -21.05
CA SER A 388 18.34 -2.33 -20.98
C SER A 388 17.39 -2.20 -19.80
N LEU A 389 17.03 -0.98 -19.40
CA LEU A 389 16.00 -0.77 -18.36
C LEU A 389 14.65 -1.37 -18.76
N PHE A 390 14.23 -1.18 -20.02
CA PHE A 390 12.91 -1.58 -20.50
C PHE A 390 12.98 -2.25 -21.87
N ILE A 391 12.44 -3.46 -22.00
CA ILE A 391 12.43 -4.25 -23.24
C ILE A 391 10.99 -4.42 -23.74
N GLY A 392 10.79 -4.18 -25.04
CA GLY A 392 9.51 -4.36 -25.75
C GLY A 392 8.49 -3.22 -25.58
N LEU A 393 8.93 -2.09 -25.02
CA LEU A 393 8.14 -0.86 -24.93
C LEU A 393 8.59 0.18 -25.95
N SER A 394 7.63 0.91 -26.51
CA SER A 394 7.92 2.13 -27.26
C SER A 394 8.11 3.30 -26.30
N SER A 395 8.85 4.33 -26.71
CA SER A 395 9.12 5.51 -25.87
C SER A 395 7.86 6.18 -25.34
N SER A 396 6.77 6.20 -26.12
CA SER A 396 5.47 6.75 -25.70
C SER A 396 4.78 6.00 -24.55
N ARG A 397 5.26 4.79 -24.21
CA ARG A 397 4.71 3.92 -23.16
C ARG A 397 5.62 3.85 -21.93
N ILE A 398 6.68 4.65 -21.93
CA ILE A 398 7.67 4.74 -20.86
C ILE A 398 7.57 6.14 -20.26
N THR A 399 7.31 6.23 -18.96
CA THR A 399 7.38 7.47 -18.19
C THR A 399 8.45 7.33 -17.12
N THR A 400 9.41 8.24 -17.08
CA THR A 400 10.47 8.23 -16.06
C THR A 400 10.72 9.62 -15.50
N SER A 401 11.03 9.69 -14.19
CA SER A 401 11.43 10.95 -13.55
C SER A 401 12.21 10.70 -12.25
N ASN A 402 13.23 11.52 -11.98
CA ASN A 402 14.01 11.47 -10.73
C ASN A 402 14.66 10.11 -10.43
N ASN A 403 14.98 9.33 -11.45
CA ASN A 403 15.73 8.09 -11.27
C ASN A 403 17.24 8.37 -11.23
N THR A 404 18.00 7.52 -10.57
CA THR A 404 19.45 7.69 -10.41
C THR A 404 20.17 6.38 -10.66
N GLU A 405 20.93 6.32 -11.74
CA GLU A 405 21.93 5.27 -11.93
C GLU A 405 23.09 5.49 -10.95
N TYR A 406 23.62 4.42 -10.33
CA TYR A 406 24.72 4.54 -9.36
C TYR A 406 25.79 3.46 -9.49
#